data_AF-A0A958IXC6-F1
#
_entry.id   AF-A0A958IXC6-F1
#
_cell.length_a   1.000
_cell.length_b   1.000
_cell.length_c   1.000
_cell.angle_alpha   90.00
_cell.angle_beta   90.00
_cell.angle_gamma   90.00
#
_symmetry.space_group_name_H-M   'P 1'
#
loop_
_entity.id
_entity.type
_entity.pdbx_description
1 polymer ?
#
loop_
_entity_poly.entity_id
_entity_poly.type
_entity_poly.pdbx_seq_one_letter_code
_entity_poly.pdbx_strand_id
1 'polypeptide(L)' 'MAKIRPFRGLRPEKKLAAKVAAPPYDVLSSDEAREKAAGNPYSFLHVNKPEIDLP' A
#
# COMPACT_ATOMS: atom_id res chain seq x y z
N MET A 1 18.54 14.40 23.57
CA MET A 1 17.97 15.19 22.46
C MET A 1 18.06 14.37 21.19
N ALA A 2 16.97 14.17 20.44
CA ALA A 2 16.97 13.31 19.25
C ALA A 2 17.77 13.96 18.10
N LYS A 3 18.59 13.18 17.39
CA LYS A 3 19.30 13.62 16.17
C LYS A 3 18.42 13.35 14.95
N ILE A 4 17.95 14.41 14.30
CA ILE A 4 17.13 14.30 13.08
C ILE A 4 18.05 14.42 11.85
N ARG A 5 17.93 13.51 10.89
CA ARG A 5 18.70 13.52 9.64
C ARG A 5 17.76 13.41 8.44
N PRO A 6 17.98 14.17 7.35
CA PRO A 6 17.19 14.03 6.15
C PRO A 6 17.44 12.66 5.49
N PHE A 7 16.41 12.13 4.85
CA PHE A 7 16.48 10.91 4.05
C PHE A 7 15.68 11.09 2.76
N ARG A 8 16.00 10.27 1.75
CA ARG A 8 15.24 10.26 0.49
C ARG A 8 13.95 9.48 0.66
N GLY A 9 12.83 10.03 0.21
CA GLY A 9 11.58 9.29 0.13
C GLY A 9 11.70 8.11 -0.84
N LEU A 10 11.18 6.96 -0.42
CA LEU A 10 11.08 5.78 -1.28
C LEU A 10 9.96 5.97 -2.31
N ARG A 11 10.19 5.52 -3.54
CA ARG A 11 9.19 5.50 -4.61
C ARG A 11 9.26 4.17 -5.33
N PRO A 12 8.13 3.64 -5.82
CA PRO A 12 8.14 2.42 -6.61
C PRO A 12 8.86 2.64 -7.94
N GLU A 13 9.34 1.55 -8.54
CA GLU A 13 9.80 1.58 -9.93
C GLU A 13 8.69 2.07 -10.85
N LYS A 14 9.05 2.82 -11.90
CA LYS A 14 8.09 3.43 -12.83
C LYS A 14 7.09 2.41 -13.41
N LYS A 15 7.55 1.18 -13.68
CA LYS A 15 6.73 0.08 -14.23
C LYS A 15 5.72 -0.49 -13.22
N LEU A 16 6.01 -0.35 -11.93
CA LEU A 16 5.18 -0.86 -10.83
C LEU A 16 4.30 0.23 -10.22
N ALA A 17 4.54 1.50 -10.53
CA ALA A 17 3.83 2.63 -9.95
C ALA A 17 2.30 2.47 -10.02
N ALA A 18 1.75 2.03 -11.16
CA ALA A 18 0.32 1.80 -11.33
C ALA A 18 -0.21 0.62 -10.50
N LYS A 19 0.62 -0.39 -10.21
CA LYS A 19 0.26 -1.55 -9.40
C LYS A 19 0.34 -1.26 -7.91
N VAL A 20 1.23 -0.36 -7.50
CA VAL A 20 1.44 0.03 -6.10
C VAL A 20 0.42 1.09 -5.68
N ALA A 21 -0.04 1.94 -6.60
CA ALA A 21 -1.01 2.98 -6.31
C ALA A 21 -2.29 2.40 -5.68
N ALA A 22 -2.63 2.88 -4.49
CA ALA A 22 -3.83 2.50 -3.75
C ALA A 22 -4.60 3.77 -3.34
N PRO A 23 -5.94 3.71 -3.23
CA PRO A 23 -6.69 4.79 -2.63
C PRO A 23 -6.33 4.97 -1.15
N PRO A 24 -6.69 6.10 -0.54
CA PRO A 24 -6.51 6.32 0.90
C PRO A 24 -7.19 5.24 1.74
N TYR A 25 -6.66 5.02 2.94
CA TYR A 25 -7.03 3.90 3.83
C TYR A 25 -8.48 3.92 4.32
N ASP A 26 -9.09 5.09 4.34
CA ASP A 26 -10.43 5.39 4.86
C ASP A 26 -11.52 5.33 3.79
N VAL A 27 -11.14 5.21 2.51
CA VAL A 27 -12.10 5.23 1.38
C VAL A 27 -12.66 3.85 1.06
N LEU A 28 -11.99 2.77 1.49
CA LEU A 28 -12.38 1.40 1.20
C LEU A 28 -12.72 0.62 2.48
N SER A 29 -13.75 -0.22 2.38
CA SER A 29 -13.93 -1.33 3.32
C SER A 29 -12.86 -2.42 3.11
N SER A 30 -12.71 -3.30 4.09
CA SER A 30 -11.74 -4.40 4.01
C SER A 30 -12.08 -5.39 2.90
N ASP A 31 -13.36 -5.61 2.60
CA ASP A 31 -13.80 -6.48 1.51
C ASP A 31 -13.49 -5.88 0.14
N GLU A 32 -13.80 -4.60 -0.09
CA GLU A 32 -13.43 -3.89 -1.32
C GLU A 32 -11.91 -3.83 -1.52
N ALA A 33 -11.15 -3.67 -0.43
CA ALA A 33 -9.70 -3.68 -0.47
C ALA A 33 -9.15 -5.06 -0.85
N ARG A 34 -9.76 -6.15 -0.35
CA ARG A 34 -9.39 -7.53 -0.71
C ARG A 34 -9.64 -7.81 -2.18
N GLU A 35 -10.81 -7.43 -2.70
CA GLU A 35 -11.14 -7.57 -4.12
C GLU A 35 -10.19 -6.76 -5.01
N LYS A 36 -9.85 -5.54 -4.60
CA LYS A 36 -8.98 -4.65 -5.37
C LYS A 36 -7.50 -5.06 -5.34
N ALA A 37 -7.05 -5.72 -4.27
CA ALA A 37 -5.71 -6.28 -4.17
C ALA A 37 -5.61 -7.68 -4.80
N ALA A 38 -6.73 -8.36 -5.03
CA ALA A 38 -6.75 -9.71 -5.58
C ALA A 38 -6.00 -9.80 -6.93
N GLY A 39 -5.05 -10.73 -7.02
CA GLY A 39 -4.22 -10.93 -8.21
C GLY A 39 -3.12 -9.87 -8.42
N ASN A 40 -2.97 -8.89 -7.53
CA ASN A 40 -1.91 -7.89 -7.58
C ASN A 40 -1.02 -7.93 -6.32
N PRO A 41 0.07 -8.73 -6.32
CA PRO A 41 0.96 -8.85 -5.15
C PRO A 41 1.73 -7.57 -4.84
N TYR A 42 1.69 -6.56 -5.72
CA TYR A 42 2.35 -5.28 -5.53
C TYR A 42 1.42 -4.19 -4.95
N SER A 43 0.16 -4.52 -4.66
CA SER A 43 -0.80 -3.56 -4.13
C SER A 43 -0.35 -3.01 -2.77
N PHE A 44 -0.36 -1.69 -2.59
CA PHE A 44 -0.07 -1.09 -1.28
C PHE A 44 -1.17 -1.38 -0.23
N LEU A 45 -2.32 -1.90 -0.64
CA LEU A 45 -3.40 -2.30 0.26
C LEU A 45 -2.97 -3.43 1.21
N HIS A 46 -2.04 -4.30 0.83
CA HIS A 46 -1.46 -5.31 1.73
C HIS A 46 -0.73 -4.70 2.94
N VAL A 47 -0.21 -3.47 2.81
CA VAL A 47 0.46 -2.75 3.91
C VAL A 47 -0.53 -1.87 4.67
N ASN A 48 -1.38 -1.18 3.92
CA ASN A 48 -2.29 -0.19 4.45
C ASN A 48 -3.51 -0.80 5.16
N LYS A 49 -3.98 -1.95 4.65
CA LYS A 49 -5.07 -2.78 5.18
C LYS A 49 -4.61 -4.23 5.26
N PRO A 50 -3.70 -4.56 6.19
CA PRO A 50 -3.15 -5.90 6.31
C PRO A 50 -4.21 -6.98 6.61
N GLU A 51 -5.40 -6.57 7.07
CA GLU A 51 -6.52 -7.47 7.32
C GLU A 51 -7.01 -8.24 6.07
N ILE A 52 -6.68 -7.77 4.87
CA ILE A 52 -7.10 -8.44 3.63
C ILE A 52 -6.37 -9.77 3.39
N ASP A 53 -5.18 -9.93 3.98
CA ASP A 53 -4.32 -11.12 3.86
C ASP A 53 -4.49 -12.10 5.04
N LEU A 54 -5.34 -11.77 6.01
CA LEU A 54 -5.65 -12.64 7.14
C LEU A 54 -6.80 -13.61 6.78
N PRO A 55 -6.80 -14.83 7.36
CA PRO A 55 -7.87 -15.82 7.19
C PRO A 55 -9.19 -15.39 7.83
#